data_AF-A0A2N9MM46-F1
#
_entry.id   AF-A0A2N9MM46-F1
#
_cell.length_a   1.000
_cell.length_b   1.000
_cell.length_c   1.000
_cell.angle_alpha   90.00
_cell.angle_beta   90.00
_cell.angle_gamma   90.00
#
_symmetry.space_group_name_H-M   'P 1'
#
loop_
_entity.id
_entity.type
_entity.pdbx_description
1 polymer ?
#
loop_
_entity_poly.entity_id
_entity_poly.type
_entity_poly.pdbx_seq_one_letter_code
_entity_poly.pdbx_strand_id
1 'polypeptide(L)'
;MRLCFILGWSAGLAAVAAHADDSSGQPQHITSVVRSDVRTGRLVRSTIVTPRLVPEQRVAENVITPRLVSAAPPPGAQPPPPNGIDEAVDQIAAKNFLSAALIHSVIKVESNYNPLAVSPKGAQGLMQLIPATARRFGVGDVFNPLENIQGGAKYLKYLLDLYHNDYALALAAYNAGEGAVAKYRTVPPYRETQNYLQLVADQLQKSKAKSAGVVGKNPQPVNPAETEPAGPNHIRKVVDRDGTVRYVTR
;
A
#
# COMPACT_ATOMS: atom_id res chain seq x y z
N MET A 1 -37.97 67.92 -48.48
CA MET A 1 -38.20 67.13 -49.71
C MET A 1 -38.12 65.65 -49.35
N ARG A 2 -39.20 64.90 -49.62
CA ARG A 2 -39.29 63.45 -49.91
C ARG A 2 -38.95 62.46 -48.76
N LEU A 3 -39.97 61.77 -48.22
CA LEU A 3 -40.36 60.34 -48.47
C LEU A 3 -39.49 59.34 -47.67
N CYS A 4 -39.91 58.14 -47.25
CA CYS A 4 -41.17 57.43 -46.96
C CYS A 4 -40.75 55.96 -46.71
N PHE A 5 -41.32 55.29 -45.68
CA PHE A 5 -41.56 53.83 -45.52
C PHE A 5 -40.33 52.85 -45.62
N ILE A 6 -40.27 51.61 -45.11
CA ILE A 6 -41.25 50.53 -44.85
C ILE A 6 -40.73 49.64 -43.68
N LEU A 7 -41.67 48.95 -43.02
CA LEU A 7 -41.52 47.84 -42.06
C LEU A 7 -40.55 46.72 -42.46
N GLY A 8 -40.08 45.98 -41.44
CA GLY A 8 -39.62 44.59 -41.58
C GLY A 8 -39.23 43.95 -40.25
N TRP A 9 -40.16 43.20 -39.64
CA TRP A 9 -39.90 42.25 -38.55
C TRP A 9 -39.01 41.11 -39.03
N SER A 10 -38.08 40.65 -38.18
CA SER A 10 -37.77 39.22 -37.98
C SER A 10 -36.90 39.04 -36.73
N ALA A 11 -37.35 38.12 -35.87
CA ALA A 11 -36.74 37.75 -34.61
C ALA A 11 -35.40 37.02 -34.79
N GLY A 12 -34.48 37.24 -33.86
CA GLY A 12 -33.24 36.48 -33.72
C GLY A 12 -32.63 36.70 -32.34
N LEU A 13 -33.11 35.95 -31.35
CA LEU A 13 -32.43 35.81 -30.06
C LEU A 13 -31.17 34.94 -30.28
N ALA A 14 -29.99 35.54 -30.21
CA ALA A 14 -28.74 34.83 -30.04
C ALA A 14 -28.03 35.41 -28.82
N ALA A 15 -28.15 34.71 -27.68
CA ALA A 15 -27.41 35.01 -26.48
C ALA A 15 -25.96 34.54 -26.66
N VAL A 16 -25.04 35.50 -26.80
CA VAL A 16 -23.60 35.25 -26.69
C VAL A 16 -23.26 35.30 -25.20
N ALA A 17 -23.12 34.13 -24.58
CA ALA A 17 -22.58 34.03 -23.22
C ALA A 17 -21.06 34.05 -23.30
N ALA A 18 -20.47 35.13 -22.78
CA ALA A 18 -19.04 35.27 -22.58
C ALA A 18 -18.54 34.25 -21.54
N HIS A 19 -17.44 33.59 -21.85
CA HIS A 19 -16.65 32.81 -20.92
C HIS A 19 -15.98 33.73 -19.89
N ALA A 20 -16.33 33.57 -18.61
CA ALA A 20 -15.51 33.97 -17.49
C ALA A 20 -15.44 32.78 -16.52
N ASP A 21 -14.26 32.20 -16.42
CA ASP A 21 -13.91 31.11 -15.49
C ASP A 21 -13.58 31.77 -14.14
N ASP A 22 -14.53 31.77 -13.21
CA ASP A 22 -14.34 32.21 -11.82
C ASP A 22 -14.34 31.00 -10.89
N SER A 23 -13.15 30.68 -10.39
CA SER A 23 -12.93 29.70 -9.34
C SER A 23 -13.38 30.26 -8.00
N SER A 24 -14.68 30.20 -7.69
CA SER A 24 -15.22 30.55 -6.38
C SER A 24 -15.97 29.37 -5.74
N GLY A 25 -15.42 28.90 -4.62
CA GLY A 25 -16.01 27.85 -3.78
C GLY A 25 -17.39 28.27 -3.26
N GLN A 26 -18.40 27.47 -3.60
CA GLN A 26 -19.79 27.67 -3.17
C GLN A 26 -19.96 27.34 -1.66
N PRO A 27 -20.84 28.06 -0.94
CA PRO A 27 -20.89 28.06 0.53
C PRO A 27 -21.53 26.80 1.12
N GLN A 28 -20.95 26.27 2.20
CA GLN A 28 -21.62 25.26 3.03
C GLN A 28 -22.78 25.93 3.78
N HIS A 29 -23.97 25.32 3.77
CA HIS A 29 -25.08 25.78 4.60
C HIS A 29 -24.76 25.50 6.08
N ILE A 30 -24.24 26.51 6.77
CA ILE A 30 -23.93 26.45 8.20
C ILE A 30 -25.11 27.06 8.96
N THR A 31 -25.91 26.22 9.61
CA THR A 31 -26.96 26.70 10.51
C THR A 31 -26.38 26.82 11.92
N SER A 32 -26.24 28.05 12.41
CA SER A 32 -25.83 28.35 13.77
C SER A 32 -27.06 28.44 14.67
N VAL A 33 -27.19 27.57 15.67
CA VAL A 33 -28.25 27.66 16.68
C VAL A 33 -27.63 28.12 17.99
N VAL A 34 -28.10 29.26 18.51
CA VAL A 34 -27.69 29.78 19.81
C VAL A 34 -28.77 29.40 20.82
N ARG A 35 -28.39 28.67 21.88
CA ARG A 35 -29.29 28.33 22.98
C ARG A 35 -28.68 28.82 24.30
N SER A 36 -29.51 29.29 25.22
CA SER A 36 -29.07 29.61 26.58
C SER A 36 -28.96 28.32 27.41
N ASP A 37 -27.81 28.08 28.03
CA ASP A 37 -27.64 27.01 29.01
C ASP A 37 -28.38 27.38 30.31
N VAL A 38 -29.46 26.66 30.59
CA VAL A 38 -30.37 26.91 31.73
C VAL A 38 -29.72 26.68 33.10
N ARG A 39 -28.52 26.09 33.17
CA ARG A 39 -27.78 25.89 34.43
C ARG A 39 -26.78 27.01 34.72
N THR A 40 -26.27 27.69 33.70
CA THR A 40 -25.14 28.62 33.84
C THR A 40 -25.42 30.03 33.29
N GLY A 41 -26.54 30.23 32.59
CA GLY A 41 -26.91 31.52 31.99
C GLY A 41 -26.05 31.94 30.80
N ARG A 42 -25.08 31.11 30.37
CA ARG A 42 -24.22 31.40 29.21
C ARG A 42 -24.89 30.98 27.91
N LEU A 43 -24.69 31.78 26.87
CA LEU A 43 -25.10 31.45 25.51
C LEU A 43 -24.13 30.43 24.91
N VAL A 44 -24.65 29.26 24.51
CA VAL A 44 -23.88 28.21 23.85
C VAL A 44 -24.24 28.19 22.37
N ARG A 45 -23.23 28.31 21.50
CA ARG A 45 -23.39 28.24 20.04
C ARG A 45 -23.06 26.83 19.58
N SER A 46 -24.05 26.15 19.00
CA SER A 46 -23.85 24.85 18.36
C SER A 46 -23.95 25.02 16.85
N THR A 47 -22.92 24.58 16.14
CA THR A 47 -22.86 24.65 14.68
C THR A 47 -23.21 23.27 14.13
N ILE A 48 -24.34 23.18 13.43
CA ILE A 48 -24.74 21.95 12.75
C ILE A 48 -24.22 22.06 11.31
N VAL A 49 -23.26 21.21 10.96
CA VAL A 49 -22.75 21.07 9.59
C VAL A 49 -23.47 19.89 8.97
N THR A 50 -24.35 20.14 8.00
CA THR A 50 -25.04 19.07 7.29
C THR A 50 -24.09 18.48 6.24
N PRO A 51 -23.63 17.21 6.38
CA PRO A 51 -22.78 16.60 5.37
C PRO A 51 -23.58 16.38 4.07
N ARG A 52 -22.93 16.63 2.93
CA ARG A 52 -23.49 16.34 1.61
C ARG A 52 -23.68 14.83 1.49
N LEU A 53 -24.91 14.37 1.25
CA LEU A 53 -25.17 13.00 0.81
C LEU A 53 -24.51 12.80 -0.56
N VAL A 54 -23.38 12.09 -0.56
CA VAL A 54 -22.78 11.57 -1.80
C VAL A 54 -23.58 10.30 -2.14
N PRO A 55 -24.13 10.18 -3.36
CA PRO A 55 -24.79 8.95 -3.76
C PRO A 55 -23.83 7.76 -3.61
N GLU A 56 -24.25 6.70 -2.93
CA GLU A 56 -23.51 5.44 -2.90
C GLU A 56 -23.38 4.92 -4.34
N GLN A 57 -22.20 5.07 -4.90
CA GLN A 57 -21.84 4.41 -6.13
C GLN A 57 -21.62 2.94 -5.77
N ARG A 58 -22.65 2.10 -5.95
CA ARG A 58 -22.52 0.65 -5.81
C ARG A 58 -21.46 0.16 -6.78
N VAL A 59 -20.27 -0.10 -6.28
CA VAL A 59 -19.27 -0.87 -7.01
C VAL A 59 -19.79 -2.30 -7.02
N ALA A 60 -20.09 -2.80 -8.22
CA ALA A 60 -20.49 -4.18 -8.42
C ALA A 60 -19.50 -5.12 -7.72
N GLU A 61 -20.05 -6.15 -7.08
CA GLU A 61 -19.35 -7.17 -6.31
C GLU A 61 -18.50 -8.06 -7.25
N ASN A 62 -17.41 -7.50 -7.77
CA ASN A 62 -16.44 -8.29 -8.52
C ASN A 62 -15.58 -9.05 -7.52
N VAL A 63 -15.82 -10.35 -7.45
CA VAL A 63 -14.91 -11.35 -6.88
C VAL A 63 -13.58 -11.24 -7.64
N ILE A 64 -12.60 -10.52 -7.08
CA ILE A 64 -11.26 -10.43 -7.66
C ILE A 64 -10.55 -11.77 -7.41
N THR A 65 -10.34 -12.52 -8.48
CA THR A 65 -9.52 -13.72 -8.55
C THR A 65 -8.07 -13.43 -8.13
N PRO A 66 -7.32 -14.43 -7.62
CA PRO A 66 -5.90 -14.26 -7.32
C PRO A 66 -5.16 -13.72 -8.54
N ARG A 67 -4.32 -12.69 -8.31
CA ARG A 67 -3.55 -11.92 -9.30
C ARG A 67 -2.69 -12.85 -10.16
N LEU A 68 -3.21 -13.26 -11.32
CA LEU A 68 -2.41 -13.91 -12.36
C LEU A 68 -1.67 -12.82 -13.14
N VAL A 69 -0.40 -12.63 -12.80
CA VAL A 69 0.53 -11.79 -13.57
C VAL A 69 0.67 -12.37 -14.98
N SER A 70 0.15 -11.67 -15.99
CA SER A 70 0.58 -11.84 -17.37
C SER A 70 1.19 -10.53 -17.85
N ALA A 71 2.49 -10.55 -18.14
CA ALA A 71 3.12 -9.68 -19.10
C ALA A 71 4.43 -10.34 -19.53
N ALA A 72 4.60 -10.48 -20.85
CA ALA A 72 5.85 -10.86 -21.46
C ALA A 72 6.96 -9.86 -21.06
N PRO A 73 8.20 -10.33 -20.89
CA PRO A 73 9.33 -9.48 -20.51
C PRO A 73 9.54 -8.35 -21.55
N PRO A 74 9.73 -7.08 -21.14
CA PRO A 74 10.17 -6.05 -22.07
C PRO A 74 11.53 -6.42 -22.69
N PRO A 75 11.76 -6.11 -23.98
CA PRO A 75 13.05 -6.33 -24.62
C PRO A 75 14.11 -5.44 -23.95
N GLY A 76 15.15 -6.07 -23.40
CA GLY A 76 16.22 -5.40 -22.64
C GLY A 76 16.42 -5.90 -21.20
N ALA A 77 15.69 -6.93 -20.78
CA ALA A 77 15.83 -7.54 -19.46
C ALA A 77 17.28 -8.02 -19.20
N GLN A 78 17.91 -7.49 -18.16
CA GLN A 78 19.22 -7.94 -17.74
C GLN A 78 19.14 -9.37 -17.18
N PRO A 79 20.14 -10.23 -17.48
CA PRO A 79 20.21 -11.56 -16.91
C PRO A 79 20.29 -11.49 -15.37
N PRO A 80 19.82 -12.53 -14.65
CA PRO A 80 19.93 -12.59 -13.20
C PRO A 80 21.39 -12.42 -12.77
N PRO A 81 21.65 -11.84 -11.58
CA PRO A 81 23.00 -11.58 -11.09
C PRO A 81 23.85 -12.86 -11.11
N PRO A 82 25.19 -12.74 -11.27
CA PRO A 82 26.09 -13.87 -11.53
C PRO A 82 26.07 -14.98 -10.45
N ASN A 83 25.51 -14.70 -9.27
CA ASN A 83 25.45 -15.56 -8.10
C ASN A 83 24.02 -16.08 -7.80
N GLY A 84 23.02 -15.71 -8.60
CA GLY A 84 21.61 -16.08 -8.40
C GLY A 84 20.87 -15.21 -7.36
N ILE A 85 19.54 -15.28 -7.36
CA ILE A 85 18.67 -14.50 -6.44
C ILE A 85 18.87 -14.95 -4.99
N ASP A 86 19.05 -16.26 -4.74
CA ASP A 86 19.16 -16.82 -3.40
C ASP A 86 20.41 -16.28 -2.67
N GLU A 87 21.59 -16.34 -3.28
CA GLU A 87 22.82 -15.81 -2.68
C GLU A 87 22.74 -14.29 -2.45
N ALA A 88 22.14 -13.56 -3.39
CA ALA A 88 21.89 -12.13 -3.22
C ALA A 88 20.99 -11.85 -2.02
N VAL A 89 19.92 -12.62 -1.84
CA VAL A 89 19.02 -12.50 -0.68
C VAL A 89 19.76 -12.80 0.61
N ASP A 90 20.56 -13.88 0.68
CA ASP A 90 21.31 -14.23 1.89
C ASP A 90 22.29 -13.12 2.30
N GLN A 91 23.08 -12.61 1.36
CA GLN A 91 24.02 -11.52 1.62
C GLN A 91 23.30 -10.22 2.04
N ILE A 92 22.20 -9.87 1.38
CA ILE A 92 21.44 -8.65 1.67
C ILE A 92 20.71 -8.77 3.01
N ALA A 93 20.16 -9.95 3.32
CA ALA A 93 19.51 -10.26 4.58
C ALA A 93 20.48 -10.05 5.75
N ALA A 94 21.67 -10.66 5.67
CA ALA A 94 22.72 -10.50 6.67
C ALA A 94 23.13 -9.03 6.87
N LYS A 95 23.35 -8.28 5.78
CA LYS A 95 23.72 -6.86 5.81
C LYS A 95 22.66 -5.96 6.46
N ASN A 96 21.38 -6.32 6.38
CA ASN A 96 20.28 -5.51 6.89
C ASN A 96 19.70 -6.06 8.20
N PHE A 97 20.31 -7.10 8.79
CA PHE A 97 19.79 -7.79 9.98
C PHE A 97 18.35 -8.28 9.79
N LEU A 98 18.06 -8.83 8.62
CA LEU A 98 16.76 -9.42 8.27
C LEU A 98 16.92 -10.93 8.09
N SER A 99 15.82 -11.67 8.24
CA SER A 99 15.77 -13.08 7.85
C SER A 99 15.69 -13.20 6.32
N ALA A 100 16.55 -14.03 5.72
CA ALA A 100 16.46 -14.37 4.29
C ALA A 100 15.08 -14.95 3.92
N ALA A 101 14.50 -15.76 4.81
CA ALA A 101 13.16 -16.33 4.62
C ALA A 101 12.07 -15.24 4.50
N LEU A 102 12.22 -14.11 5.20
CA LEU A 102 11.30 -12.98 5.08
C LEU A 102 11.38 -12.33 3.71
N ILE A 103 12.60 -12.03 3.24
CA ILE A 103 12.82 -11.40 1.94
C ILE A 103 12.30 -12.31 0.83
N HIS A 104 12.60 -13.62 0.89
CA HIS A 104 12.06 -14.60 -0.04
C HIS A 104 10.53 -14.67 -0.03
N SER A 105 9.92 -14.59 1.17
CA SER A 105 8.46 -14.59 1.32
C SER A 105 7.82 -13.36 0.69
N VAL A 106 8.41 -12.17 0.90
CA VAL A 106 7.97 -10.93 0.26
C VAL A 106 8.12 -11.01 -1.25
N ILE A 107 9.29 -11.38 -1.78
CA ILE A 107 9.52 -11.54 -3.25
C ILE A 107 8.49 -12.51 -3.86
N LYS A 108 8.22 -13.64 -3.18
CA LYS A 108 7.26 -14.64 -3.65
C LYS A 108 5.85 -14.05 -3.79
N VAL A 109 5.40 -13.27 -2.81
CA VAL A 109 4.06 -12.67 -2.81
C VAL A 109 3.96 -11.48 -3.76
N GLU A 110 5.02 -10.67 -3.86
CA GLU A 110 5.03 -9.43 -4.66
C GLU A 110 5.09 -9.70 -6.17
N SER A 111 6.03 -10.55 -6.59
CA SER A 111 6.34 -10.74 -8.01
C SER A 111 6.36 -12.21 -8.46
N ASN A 112 6.28 -13.15 -7.51
CA ASN A 112 6.56 -14.55 -7.77
C ASN A 112 7.92 -14.75 -8.47
N TYR A 113 8.93 -14.00 -8.05
CA TYR A 113 10.30 -13.99 -8.62
C TYR A 113 10.40 -13.49 -10.07
N ASN A 114 9.42 -12.73 -10.56
CA ASN A 114 9.54 -12.06 -11.85
C ASN A 114 10.25 -10.69 -11.69
N PRO A 115 11.50 -10.53 -12.15
CA PRO A 115 12.25 -9.28 -11.99
C PRO A 115 11.70 -8.13 -12.84
N LEU A 116 10.80 -8.42 -13.77
CA LEU A 116 10.19 -7.44 -14.68
C LEU A 116 8.72 -7.19 -14.35
N ALA A 117 8.26 -7.63 -13.18
CA ALA A 117 6.88 -7.43 -12.76
C ALA A 117 6.55 -5.93 -12.64
N VAL A 118 5.42 -5.53 -13.20
CA VAL A 118 4.86 -4.17 -13.06
C VAL A 118 3.41 -4.29 -12.61
N SER A 119 3.03 -3.57 -11.55
CA SER A 119 1.65 -3.51 -11.08
C SER A 119 0.86 -2.38 -11.75
N PRO A 120 -0.49 -2.45 -11.74
CA PRO A 120 -1.33 -1.32 -12.17
C PRO A 120 -1.08 -0.03 -11.38
N LYS A 121 -0.58 -0.13 -10.14
CA LYS A 121 -0.24 1.01 -9.27
C LYS A 121 1.20 1.52 -9.49
N GLY A 122 1.92 0.97 -10.48
CA GLY A 122 3.29 1.38 -10.82
C GLY A 122 4.39 0.77 -9.95
N ALA A 123 4.09 -0.19 -9.09
CA ALA A 123 5.09 -0.98 -8.36
C ALA A 123 5.89 -1.89 -9.30
N GLN A 124 7.22 -1.96 -9.14
CA GLN A 124 8.14 -2.56 -10.12
C GLN A 124 9.16 -3.53 -9.50
N GLY A 125 9.51 -4.56 -10.27
CA GLY A 125 10.57 -5.52 -9.96
C GLY A 125 10.21 -6.58 -8.91
N LEU A 126 11.23 -7.28 -8.43
CA LEU A 126 11.10 -8.45 -7.55
C LEU A 126 10.33 -8.18 -6.25
N MET A 127 10.61 -7.04 -5.61
CA MET A 127 10.00 -6.61 -4.35
C MET A 127 8.93 -5.53 -4.54
N GLN A 128 8.49 -5.30 -5.79
CA GLN A 128 7.41 -4.38 -6.17
C GLN A 128 7.53 -3.00 -5.50
N LEU A 129 8.63 -2.30 -5.76
CA LEU A 129 8.82 -0.94 -5.25
C LEU A 129 8.12 0.06 -6.16
N ILE A 130 7.33 0.98 -5.58
CA ILE A 130 6.85 2.15 -6.31
C ILE A 130 8.01 3.15 -6.53
N PRO A 131 7.99 3.99 -7.59
CA PRO A 131 9.13 4.82 -7.96
C PRO A 131 9.62 5.77 -6.85
N ALA A 132 8.71 6.31 -6.04
CA ALA A 132 9.08 7.17 -4.92
C ALA A 132 9.87 6.41 -3.84
N THR A 133 9.46 5.19 -3.53
CA THR A 133 10.14 4.30 -2.57
C THR A 133 11.48 3.84 -3.12
N ALA A 134 11.52 3.41 -4.39
CA ALA A 134 12.76 3.00 -5.06
C ALA A 134 13.84 4.09 -4.95
N ARG A 135 13.49 5.34 -5.28
CA ARG A 135 14.41 6.49 -5.15
C ARG A 135 14.84 6.72 -3.70
N ARG A 136 13.91 6.70 -2.75
CA ARG A 136 14.20 6.91 -1.32
C ARG A 136 15.21 5.89 -0.78
N PHE A 137 15.19 4.65 -1.28
CA PHE A 137 16.06 3.57 -0.83
C PHE A 137 17.21 3.25 -1.79
N GLY A 138 17.51 4.15 -2.73
CA GLY A 138 18.72 4.12 -3.54
C GLY A 138 18.73 3.07 -4.65
N VAL A 139 17.57 2.79 -5.24
CA VAL A 139 17.44 1.92 -6.42
C VAL A 139 17.54 2.77 -7.68
N GLY A 140 18.57 2.54 -8.49
CA GLY A 140 18.78 3.23 -9.77
C GLY A 140 17.98 2.55 -10.89
N ASP A 141 18.08 1.22 -10.99
CA ASP A 141 17.29 0.40 -11.90
C ASP A 141 16.37 -0.55 -11.11
N VAL A 142 15.06 -0.29 -11.16
CA VAL A 142 14.05 -1.11 -10.49
C VAL A 142 13.89 -2.50 -11.08
N PHE A 143 14.37 -2.75 -12.30
CA PHE A 143 14.34 -4.05 -12.95
C PHE A 143 15.65 -4.83 -12.79
N ASN A 144 16.71 -4.18 -12.30
CA ASN A 144 17.91 -4.88 -11.85
C ASN A 144 17.57 -5.66 -10.56
N PRO A 145 17.67 -7.01 -10.55
CA PRO A 145 17.28 -7.82 -9.39
C PRO A 145 18.02 -7.43 -8.12
N LEU A 146 19.33 -7.19 -8.20
CA LEU A 146 20.17 -6.92 -7.05
C LEU A 146 19.80 -5.57 -6.41
N GLU A 147 19.68 -4.52 -7.23
CA GLU A 147 19.28 -3.20 -6.74
C GLU A 147 17.87 -3.22 -6.15
N ASN A 148 16.92 -3.89 -6.81
CA ASN A 148 15.55 -3.98 -6.33
C ASN A 148 15.44 -4.72 -4.98
N ILE A 149 16.14 -5.85 -4.84
CA ILE A 149 16.19 -6.59 -3.55
C ILE A 149 16.87 -5.73 -2.48
N GLN A 150 17.97 -5.06 -2.80
CA GLN A 150 18.69 -4.24 -1.84
C GLN A 150 17.85 -3.05 -1.36
N GLY A 151 17.16 -2.36 -2.26
CA GLY A 151 16.23 -1.28 -1.93
C GLY A 151 15.02 -1.76 -1.13
N GLY A 152 14.43 -2.89 -1.52
CA GLY A 152 13.29 -3.46 -0.83
C GLY A 152 13.63 -3.98 0.57
N ALA A 153 14.80 -4.57 0.76
CA ALA A 153 15.30 -4.97 2.07
C ALA A 153 15.55 -3.77 2.98
N LYS A 154 16.16 -2.68 2.48
CA LYS A 154 16.33 -1.44 3.24
C LYS A 154 14.98 -0.83 3.64
N TYR A 155 14.01 -0.83 2.72
CA TYR A 155 12.66 -0.33 3.01
C TYR A 155 11.98 -1.19 4.09
N LEU A 156 12.06 -2.51 3.97
CA LEU A 156 11.49 -3.43 4.95
C LEU A 156 12.13 -3.26 6.33
N LYS A 157 13.46 -3.11 6.40
CA LYS A 157 14.17 -2.84 7.66
C LYS A 157 13.73 -1.52 8.29
N TYR A 158 13.64 -0.46 7.49
CA TYR A 158 13.13 0.83 7.93
C TYR A 158 11.71 0.72 8.54
N LEU A 159 10.82 -0.05 7.90
CA LEU A 159 9.46 -0.26 8.43
C LEU A 159 9.47 -1.06 9.73
N LEU A 160 10.31 -2.09 9.83
CA LEU A 160 10.45 -2.84 11.08
C LEU A 160 10.95 -1.95 12.21
N ASP A 161 11.90 -1.05 11.95
CA ASP A 161 12.34 -0.08 12.95
C ASP A 161 11.23 0.91 13.34
N LEU A 162 10.50 1.42 12.34
CA LEU A 162 9.39 2.36 12.54
C LEU A 162 8.27 1.77 13.41
N TYR A 163 8.01 0.47 13.26
CA TYR A 163 6.96 -0.23 14.00
C TYR A 163 7.50 -1.12 15.12
N HIS A 164 8.71 -0.84 15.63
CA HIS A 164 9.30 -1.53 16.78
C HIS A 164 9.31 -3.07 16.67
N ASN A 165 9.68 -3.57 15.49
CA ASN A 165 9.67 -4.98 15.10
C ASN A 165 8.27 -5.64 15.12
N ASP A 166 7.19 -4.86 15.07
CA ASP A 166 5.86 -5.40 14.76
C ASP A 166 5.76 -5.71 13.26
N TYR A 167 6.05 -6.96 12.91
CA TYR A 167 6.01 -7.47 11.54
C TYR A 167 4.64 -7.30 10.88
N ALA A 168 3.53 -7.41 11.63
CA ALA A 168 2.20 -7.23 11.06
C ALA A 168 1.99 -5.79 10.58
N LEU A 169 2.39 -4.80 11.39
CA LEU A 169 2.32 -3.38 11.02
C LEU A 169 3.34 -3.01 9.95
N ALA A 170 4.56 -3.52 10.03
CA ALA A 170 5.61 -3.28 9.04
C ALA A 170 5.21 -3.82 7.66
N LEU A 171 4.74 -5.07 7.57
CA LEU A 171 4.29 -5.64 6.29
C LEU A 171 2.99 -5.00 5.79
N ALA A 172 2.10 -4.58 6.70
CA ALA A 172 0.92 -3.80 6.31
C ALA A 172 1.33 -2.44 5.71
N ALA A 173 2.33 -1.76 6.30
CA ALA A 173 2.85 -0.51 5.77
C ALA A 173 3.63 -0.70 4.46
N TYR A 174 4.30 -1.83 4.28
CA TYR A 174 4.96 -2.18 3.03
C TYR A 174 3.96 -2.22 1.88
N ASN A 175 2.82 -2.89 2.10
CA ASN A 175 1.77 -3.08 1.10
C ASN A 175 0.82 -1.86 0.94
N ALA A 176 0.34 -1.30 2.05
CA ALA A 176 -0.69 -0.25 2.07
C ALA A 176 -0.11 1.18 2.15
N GLY A 177 1.19 1.30 2.42
CA GLY A 177 1.87 2.56 2.70
C GLY A 177 1.85 2.96 4.18
N GLU A 178 2.91 3.65 4.61
CA GLU A 178 3.10 4.15 5.98
C GLU A 178 1.91 5.01 6.45
N GLY A 179 1.41 5.89 5.57
CA GLY A 179 0.29 6.79 5.89
C GLY A 179 -1.01 6.06 6.21
N ALA A 180 -1.26 4.89 5.59
CA ALA A 180 -2.45 4.10 5.90
C ALA A 180 -2.35 3.52 7.32
N VAL A 181 -1.22 2.89 7.65
CA VAL A 181 -1.01 2.34 9.00
C VAL A 181 -0.99 3.44 10.06
N ALA A 182 -0.37 4.59 9.79
CA ALA A 182 -0.40 5.75 10.67
C ALA A 182 -1.83 6.27 10.93
N LYS A 183 -2.69 6.28 9.90
CA LYS A 183 -4.10 6.69 10.00
C LYS A 183 -4.91 5.75 10.88
N TYR A 184 -4.79 4.43 10.67
CA TYR A 184 -5.58 3.44 11.42
C TYR A 184 -4.96 3.05 12.76
N ARG A 185 -3.66 3.32 12.95
CA ARG A 185 -2.83 2.89 14.10
C ARG A 185 -2.85 1.39 14.35
N THR A 186 -3.30 0.64 13.36
CA THR A 186 -3.46 -0.82 13.32
C THR A 186 -3.27 -1.25 11.86
N VAL A 187 -3.33 -2.56 11.60
CA VAL A 187 -3.42 -3.07 10.23
C VAL A 187 -4.68 -2.49 9.57
N PRO A 188 -4.57 -1.73 8.46
CA PRO A 188 -5.71 -1.13 7.80
C PRO A 188 -6.75 -2.19 7.40
N PRO A 189 -8.06 -1.88 7.47
CA PRO A 189 -9.13 -2.81 7.12
C PRO A 189 -9.29 -2.99 5.59
N TYR A 190 -8.17 -3.02 4.86
CA TYR A 190 -8.12 -3.25 3.42
C TYR A 190 -7.99 -4.76 3.17
N ARG A 191 -8.94 -5.32 2.42
CA ARG A 191 -8.94 -6.75 2.07
C ARG A 191 -7.63 -7.18 1.41
N GLU A 192 -7.07 -6.34 0.52
CA GLU A 192 -5.79 -6.56 -0.15
C GLU A 192 -4.65 -6.74 0.87
N THR A 193 -4.54 -5.84 1.84
CA THR A 193 -3.49 -5.86 2.87
C THR A 193 -3.65 -7.03 3.83
N GLN A 194 -4.86 -7.34 4.25
CA GLN A 194 -5.13 -8.50 5.11
C GLN A 194 -4.79 -9.82 4.41
N ASN A 195 -5.08 -9.94 3.13
CA ASN A 195 -4.70 -11.09 2.30
C ASN A 195 -3.18 -11.16 2.09
N TYR A 196 -2.54 -10.01 1.83
CA TYR A 196 -1.09 -9.92 1.71
C TYR A 196 -0.38 -10.47 2.96
N LEU A 197 -0.81 -10.06 4.15
CA LEU A 197 -0.24 -10.56 5.41
C LEU A 197 -0.40 -12.08 5.57
N GLN A 198 -1.55 -12.63 5.17
CA GLN A 198 -1.78 -14.09 5.20
C GLN A 198 -0.82 -14.80 4.24
N LEU A 199 -0.71 -14.34 3.00
CA LEU A 199 0.18 -14.94 2.00
C LEU A 199 1.64 -14.91 2.45
N VAL A 200 2.12 -13.81 3.02
CA VAL A 200 3.50 -13.71 3.53
C VAL A 200 3.70 -14.65 4.72
N ALA A 201 2.74 -14.71 5.65
CA ALA A 201 2.79 -15.62 6.79
C ALA A 201 2.85 -17.10 6.33
N ASP A 202 2.09 -17.48 5.32
CA ASP A 202 2.11 -18.83 4.75
C ASP A 202 3.46 -19.17 4.11
N GLN A 203 4.08 -18.23 3.38
CA GLN A 203 5.41 -18.44 2.80
C GLN A 203 6.49 -18.58 3.87
N LEU A 204 6.40 -17.82 4.97
CA LEU A 204 7.30 -17.95 6.11
C LEU A 204 7.17 -19.31 6.79
N GLN A 205 5.96 -19.83 6.96
CA GLN A 205 5.73 -21.16 7.50
C GLN A 205 6.30 -22.26 6.58
N LYS A 206 6.09 -22.15 5.27
CA LYS A 206 6.66 -23.08 4.28
C LYS A 206 8.19 -23.09 4.31
N SER A 207 8.80 -21.91 4.41
CA SER A 207 10.25 -21.76 4.48
C SER A 207 10.83 -22.44 5.72
N LYS A 208 10.17 -22.29 6.88
CA LYS A 208 10.55 -22.99 8.11
C LYS A 208 10.44 -24.51 8.00
N ALA A 209 9.36 -25.03 7.41
CA ALA A 209 9.20 -26.47 7.21
C ALA A 209 10.31 -27.05 6.31
N LYS A 210 10.72 -26.30 5.28
CA LYS A 210 11.84 -26.66 4.41
C LYS A 210 13.16 -26.71 5.20
N SER A 211 13.45 -25.70 6.02
CA SER A 211 14.67 -25.68 6.85
C SER A 211 14.69 -26.80 7.90
N ALA A 212 13.54 -27.10 8.53
CA ALA A 212 13.43 -28.19 9.50
C ALA A 212 13.58 -29.59 8.85
N GLY A 213 13.09 -29.77 7.62
CA GLY A 213 13.22 -31.01 6.87
C GLY A 213 14.65 -31.29 6.37
N VAL A 214 15.48 -30.26 6.19
CA VAL A 214 16.89 -30.38 5.79
C VAL A 214 17.77 -30.83 6.97
N VAL A 215 17.49 -30.34 8.18
CA VAL A 215 18.23 -30.73 9.41
C VAL A 215 18.04 -32.23 9.75
N GLY A 216 16.96 -32.87 9.28
CA GLY A 216 16.69 -34.29 9.51
C GLY A 216 17.51 -35.28 8.67
N LYS A 217 18.39 -34.85 7.75
CA LYS A 217 19.09 -35.75 6.80
C LYS A 217 20.63 -35.74 6.81
N ASN A 218 21.31 -34.91 7.60
CA ASN A 218 22.75 -35.06 7.88
C ASN A 218 23.20 -34.07 8.96
N PRO A 219 23.70 -34.51 10.13
CA PRO A 219 24.27 -33.58 11.10
C PRO A 219 25.70 -33.24 10.69
N GLN A 220 25.91 -32.10 10.03
CA GLN A 220 27.20 -31.41 10.09
C GLN A 220 27.22 -30.53 11.35
N PRO A 221 28.33 -30.51 12.12
CA PRO A 221 28.40 -29.78 13.37
C PRO A 221 28.44 -28.28 13.07
N VAL A 222 27.34 -27.57 13.38
CA VAL A 222 27.33 -26.10 13.40
C VAL A 222 27.81 -25.64 14.78
N ASN A 223 28.79 -24.73 14.80
CA ASN A 223 29.38 -24.18 16.02
C ASN A 223 28.33 -23.43 16.87
N PRO A 224 28.39 -23.44 18.22
CA PRO A 224 27.30 -22.96 19.08
C PRO A 224 27.15 -21.43 19.25
N ALA A 225 27.60 -20.58 18.33
CA ALA A 225 27.82 -19.15 18.61
C ALA A 225 27.09 -18.12 17.72
N GLU A 226 26.12 -18.50 16.89
CA GLU A 226 25.34 -17.53 16.11
C GLU A 226 23.84 -17.64 16.45
N THR A 227 23.41 -16.86 17.43
CA THR A 227 22.01 -16.49 17.60
C THR A 227 21.56 -15.72 16.37
N GLU A 228 20.92 -16.42 15.43
CA GLU A 228 20.04 -15.82 14.42
C GLU A 228 19.20 -14.71 15.08
N PRO A 229 19.28 -13.45 14.62
CA PRO A 229 18.45 -12.38 15.16
C PRO A 229 16.99 -12.81 15.01
N ALA A 230 16.26 -12.83 16.13
CA ALA A 230 14.90 -13.35 16.28
C ALA A 230 14.09 -13.31 14.97
N GLY A 231 14.11 -14.43 14.22
CA GLY A 231 13.44 -14.53 12.93
C GLY A 231 11.91 -14.37 13.05
N PRO A 232 11.22 -14.03 11.94
CA PRO A 232 9.81 -13.65 11.92
C PRO A 232 8.90 -14.83 12.26
N ASN A 233 8.60 -15.02 13.54
CA ASN A 233 7.86 -16.17 14.02
C ASN A 233 6.44 -15.86 14.49
N HIS A 234 5.76 -14.80 14.03
CA HIS A 234 4.64 -14.36 14.86
C HIS A 234 3.40 -13.68 14.26
N ILE A 235 3.22 -13.51 12.95
CA ILE A 235 1.98 -12.88 12.46
C ILE A 235 0.81 -13.85 12.66
N ARG A 236 -0.11 -13.54 13.57
CA ARG A 236 -1.33 -14.32 13.81
C ARG A 236 -2.57 -13.48 13.60
N LYS A 237 -3.58 -14.08 12.97
CA LYS A 237 -4.94 -13.56 12.93
C LYS A 237 -5.61 -13.83 14.29
N VAL A 238 -6.04 -12.78 14.95
CA VAL A 238 -6.84 -12.81 16.18
C VAL A 238 -8.22 -12.27 15.84
N VAL A 239 -9.27 -12.97 16.26
CA VAL A 239 -10.65 -12.49 16.17
C VAL A 239 -11.07 -12.10 17.58
N ASP A 240 -11.35 -10.83 17.79
CA ASP A 240 -11.84 -10.31 19.06
C ASP A 240 -13.30 -10.72 19.31
N ARG A 241 -13.75 -10.54 20.55
CA ARG A 241 -15.12 -10.89 20.96
C ARG A 241 -16.20 -10.09 20.23
N ASP A 242 -15.85 -8.91 19.72
CA ASP A 242 -16.71 -8.05 18.90
C ASP A 242 -16.69 -8.43 17.40
N GLY A 243 -15.96 -9.48 17.02
CA GLY A 243 -15.79 -9.91 15.64
C GLY A 243 -14.70 -9.16 14.87
N THR A 244 -14.01 -8.19 15.49
CA THR A 244 -12.92 -7.46 14.87
C THR A 244 -11.73 -8.38 14.62
N VAL A 245 -11.22 -8.39 13.38
CA VAL A 245 -10.02 -9.14 13.01
C VAL A 245 -8.78 -8.27 13.18
N ARG A 246 -7.85 -8.70 14.04
CA ARG A 246 -6.53 -8.08 14.19
C ARG A 246 -5.43 -9.03 13.75
N TYR A 247 -4.35 -8.47 13.22
CA TYR A 247 -3.10 -9.19 12.97
C TYR A 247 -2.06 -8.67 13.94
N VAL A 248 -1.42 -9.57 14.68
CA VAL A 248 -0.45 -9.22 15.73
C VAL A 248 0.84 -10.00 15.54
N THR A 249 1.95 -9.40 15.98
CA THR A 249 3.25 -10.06 16.20
C THR A 249 3.32 -10.53 17.67
N ARG A 250 4.05 -11.61 17.97
CA ARG A 250 4.27 -12.23 19.30
C ARG A 250 5.69 -11.93 19.75
#